data_AF-A0A0S6U3A7-F1
#
_entry.id   AF-A0A0S6U3A7-F1
#
_cell.length_a   1.000
_cell.length_b   1.000
_cell.length_c   1.000
_cell.angle_alpha   90.00
_cell.angle_beta   90.00
_cell.angle_gamma   90.00
#
_symmetry.space_group_name_H-M   'P 1'
#
loop_
_entity.id
_entity.type
_entity.pdbx_description
1 polymer ?
#
loop_
_entity_poly.entity_id
_entity_poly.type
_entity_poly.pdbx_seq_one_letter_code
_entity_poly.pdbx_strand_id
1 'polypeptide(L)'
;MPESFEKIFEEISENPYVMVISLIIIAPIFEEILMRGIILEGFLNKYKPVTAIIASSIIFGAMHLNIPQFINATVIGMFLGMLYYKTRSLALCIVVHMLNNAIASLGIQLNAISFFIGAIIFIISGIFFQRYIRELKCVDINFEEKSISSKG
;
A
#
# COMPACT_ATOMS: atom_id res chain seq x y z
N MET A 1 -24.54 -15.97 -20.68
CA MET A 1 -24.69 -16.35 -19.25
C MET A 1 -26.19 -16.59 -19.01
N PRO A 2 -26.63 -17.44 -18.07
CA PRO A 2 -28.06 -17.59 -17.81
C PRO A 2 -28.67 -16.28 -17.24
N GLU A 3 -29.88 -15.89 -17.65
CA GLU A 3 -30.54 -14.65 -17.18
C GLU A 3 -30.68 -14.58 -15.65
N SER A 4 -30.81 -15.72 -14.97
CA SER A 4 -30.86 -15.81 -13.52
C SER A 4 -29.56 -15.38 -12.85
N PHE A 5 -28.41 -15.65 -13.48
CA PHE A 5 -27.11 -15.22 -12.97
C PHE A 5 -26.89 -13.71 -13.17
N GLU A 6 -27.37 -13.14 -14.27
CA GLU A 6 -27.26 -11.70 -14.52
C GLU A 6 -28.06 -10.90 -13.49
N LYS A 7 -29.29 -11.31 -13.18
CA LYS A 7 -30.09 -10.69 -12.12
C LYS A 7 -29.45 -10.76 -10.73
N ILE A 8 -28.91 -11.92 -10.36
CA ILE A 8 -28.23 -12.09 -9.06
C ILE A 8 -26.99 -11.19 -8.99
N PHE A 9 -26.24 -11.08 -10.08
CA PHE A 9 -25.07 -10.21 -10.14
C PHE A 9 -25.45 -8.73 -10.03
N GLU A 10 -26.49 -8.29 -10.73
CA GLU A 10 -27.02 -6.92 -10.60
C GLU A 10 -27.45 -6.62 -9.16
N GLU A 11 -28.23 -7.50 -8.53
CA GLU A 11 -28.71 -7.32 -7.16
C GLU A 11 -27.57 -7.27 -6.13
N ILE A 12 -26.53 -8.08 -6.31
CA ILE A 12 -25.32 -8.05 -5.47
C ILE A 12 -24.51 -6.77 -5.73
N SER A 13 -24.41 -6.32 -6.98
CA SER A 13 -23.65 -5.14 -7.37
C SER A 13 -24.26 -3.83 -6.85
N GLU A 14 -25.59 -3.78 -6.72
CA GLU A 14 -26.31 -2.64 -6.16
C GLU A 14 -26.31 -2.62 -4.63
N ASN A 15 -25.82 -3.69 -3.98
CA ASN A 15 -25.76 -3.75 -2.53
C ASN A 15 -24.62 -2.87 -1.98
N PRO A 16 -24.92 -1.81 -1.18
CA PRO A 16 -23.92 -0.87 -0.70
C PRO A 16 -22.87 -1.53 0.21
N TYR A 17 -23.24 -2.58 0.96
CA TYR A 17 -22.28 -3.30 1.81
C TYR A 17 -21.27 -4.08 0.97
N VAL A 18 -21.70 -4.69 -0.13
CA VAL A 18 -20.82 -5.43 -1.05
C VAL A 18 -19.83 -4.49 -1.71
N MET A 19 -20.30 -3.31 -2.13
CA MET A 19 -19.45 -2.28 -2.72
C MET A 19 -18.39 -1.79 -1.72
N VAL A 20 -18.79 -1.49 -0.48
CA VAL A 20 -17.86 -1.03 0.57
C VAL A 20 -16.82 -2.09 0.92
N ILE A 21 -17.24 -3.36 1.10
CA ILE A 21 -16.31 -4.47 1.37
C ILE A 21 -15.35 -4.66 0.20
N SER A 22 -15.85 -4.61 -1.03
CA SER A 22 -15.03 -4.74 -2.22
C SER A 22 -13.97 -3.63 -2.31
N LEU A 23 -14.35 -2.38 -2.07
CA LEU A 23 -13.45 -1.22 -2.15
C LEU A 23 -12.41 -1.16 -1.02
N ILE A 24 -12.79 -1.55 0.20
CA ILE A 24 -11.92 -1.43 1.37
C ILE A 24 -11.03 -2.66 1.55
N ILE A 25 -11.52 -3.85 1.20
CA ILE A 25 -10.86 -5.11 1.52
C ILE A 25 -10.36 -5.81 0.27
N ILE A 26 -11.29 -6.17 -0.63
CA ILE A 26 -10.97 -7.07 -1.74
C ILE A 26 -10.01 -6.38 -2.72
N ALA A 27 -10.35 -5.18 -3.19
CA ALA A 27 -9.53 -4.45 -4.15
C ALA A 27 -8.11 -4.19 -3.63
N PRO A 28 -7.89 -3.65 -2.41
CA PRO A 28 -6.54 -3.46 -1.87
C PRO A 28 -5.70 -4.75 -1.78
N ILE A 29 -6.30 -5.90 -1.45
CA ILE A 29 -5.56 -7.17 -1.43
C ILE A 29 -5.02 -7.50 -2.81
N PHE A 30 -5.88 -7.49 -3.83
CA PHE A 30 -5.50 -7.82 -5.20
C PHE A 30 -4.50 -6.81 -5.78
N GLU A 31 -4.75 -5.53 -5.54
CA GLU A 31 -3.88 -4.44 -5.98
C GLU A 31 -2.49 -4.56 -5.35
N GLU A 32 -2.37 -4.82 -4.05
CA GLU A 32 -1.05 -5.00 -3.43
C GLU A 32 -0.33 -6.25 -3.93
N ILE A 33 -1.03 -7.38 -4.06
CA ILE A 33 -0.42 -8.62 -4.59
C ILE A 33 0.16 -8.36 -5.98
N LEU A 34 -0.60 -7.74 -6.87
CA LEU A 34 -0.15 -7.41 -8.22
C LEU A 34 0.98 -6.37 -8.21
N MET A 35 0.78 -5.25 -7.53
CA MET A 35 1.69 -4.11 -7.60
C MET A 35 2.98 -4.33 -6.83
N ARG A 36 2.92 -4.91 -5.62
CA ARG A 36 4.08 -5.07 -4.73
C ARG A 36 4.68 -6.45 -4.87
N GLY A 37 3.84 -7.49 -4.86
CA GLY A 37 4.27 -8.87 -4.96
C GLY A 37 4.82 -9.25 -6.33
N ILE A 38 4.28 -8.68 -7.42
CA ILE A 38 4.66 -9.07 -8.78
C ILE A 38 5.43 -7.94 -9.48
N ILE A 39 4.81 -6.78 -9.68
CA ILE A 39 5.37 -5.71 -10.53
C ILE A 39 6.61 -5.07 -9.89
N LEU A 40 6.47 -4.56 -8.66
CA LEU A 40 7.58 -3.91 -7.96
C LEU A 40 8.72 -4.89 -7.69
N GLU A 41 8.42 -6.11 -7.22
CA GLU A 41 9.46 -7.12 -6.98
C GLU A 41 10.19 -7.49 -8.28
N GLY A 42 9.46 -7.64 -9.39
CA GLY A 42 10.04 -7.84 -10.72
C GLY A 42 10.95 -6.68 -11.15
N PHE A 43 10.58 -5.43 -10.86
CA PHE A 43 11.40 -4.26 -11.16
C PHE A 43 12.62 -4.12 -10.24
N LEU A 44 12.50 -4.47 -8.96
CA LEU A 44 13.63 -4.44 -8.02
C LEU A 44 14.75 -5.41 -8.41
N ASN A 45 14.42 -6.48 -9.12
CA ASN A 45 15.39 -7.42 -9.67
C ASN A 45 16.17 -6.89 -10.88
N LYS A 46 15.70 -5.81 -11.52
CA LYS A 46 16.28 -5.28 -12.78
C LYS A 46 16.76 -3.83 -12.68
N TYR A 47 16.20 -3.04 -11.78
CA TYR A 47 16.41 -1.59 -11.71
C TYR A 47 16.77 -1.14 -10.29
N LYS A 48 17.30 0.08 -10.19
CA LYS A 48 17.56 0.72 -8.88
C LYS A 48 16.24 0.91 -8.12
N PRO A 49 16.24 0.81 -6.78
CA PRO A 49 15.02 0.89 -5.97
C PRO A 49 14.13 2.10 -6.25
N VAL A 50 14.74 3.29 -6.38
CA VAL A 50 13.99 4.53 -6.67
C VAL A 50 13.25 4.44 -8.01
N THR A 51 13.92 3.95 -9.06
CA THR A 51 13.31 3.78 -10.38
C THR A 51 12.20 2.73 -10.36
N ALA A 52 12.43 1.59 -9.69
CA ALA A 52 11.44 0.53 -9.55
C ALA A 52 10.18 1.01 -8.84
N ILE A 53 10.33 1.75 -7.73
CA ILE A 53 9.22 2.32 -6.96
C ILE A 53 8.44 3.35 -7.79
N ILE A 54 9.13 4.28 -8.45
CA ILE A 54 8.46 5.30 -9.27
C ILE A 54 7.68 4.63 -10.42
N ALA A 55 8.31 3.70 -11.13
CA ALA A 55 7.68 3.02 -12.26
C ALA A 55 6.45 2.22 -11.83
N SER A 56 6.53 1.42 -10.76
CA SER A 56 5.37 0.66 -10.27
C SER A 56 4.25 1.59 -9.77
N SER A 57 4.60 2.72 -9.14
CA SER A 57 3.60 3.68 -8.65
C SER A 57 2.85 4.40 -9.77
N ILE A 58 3.53 4.71 -10.87
CA ILE A 58 2.89 5.29 -12.06
C ILE A 58 1.94 4.26 -12.70
N ILE A 59 2.36 3.00 -12.81
CA ILE A 59 1.50 1.92 -13.31
C ILE A 59 0.26 1.78 -12.43
N PHE A 60 0.42 1.81 -11.11
CA PHE A 60 -0.70 1.73 -10.17
C PHE A 60 -1.69 2.90 -10.35
N GLY A 61 -1.17 4.13 -10.51
CA GLY A 61 -2.00 5.28 -10.86
C GLY A 61 -2.76 5.09 -12.16
N ALA A 62 -2.09 4.60 -13.20
CA ALA A 62 -2.67 4.40 -14.52
C ALA A 62 -3.83 3.38 -14.54
N MET A 63 -3.80 2.37 -13.66
CA MET A 63 -4.88 1.37 -13.55
C MET A 63 -6.24 1.95 -13.18
N HIS A 64 -6.30 3.15 -12.60
CA HIS A 64 -7.55 3.77 -12.18
C HIS A 64 -8.26 4.54 -13.30
N LEU A 65 -7.62 4.73 -14.46
CA LEU A 65 -8.22 5.28 -15.68
C LEU A 65 -8.90 6.65 -15.53
N ASN A 66 -8.55 7.43 -14.50
CA ASN A 66 -9.04 8.80 -14.31
C ASN A 66 -7.97 9.67 -13.65
N ILE A 67 -7.93 10.96 -13.98
CA ILE A 67 -6.85 11.87 -13.58
C ILE A 67 -6.79 12.07 -12.05
N PRO A 68 -7.90 12.34 -11.33
CA PRO A 68 -7.84 12.54 -9.89
C PRO A 68 -7.30 11.32 -9.14
N GLN A 69 -7.79 10.11 -9.47
CA GLN A 69 -7.28 8.90 -8.85
C GLN A 69 -5.88 8.55 -9.34
N PHE A 70 -5.51 8.84 -10.59
CA PHE A 70 -4.14 8.64 -11.07
C PHE A 70 -3.14 9.34 -10.16
N ILE A 71 -3.36 10.63 -9.86
CA ILE A 71 -2.46 11.41 -9.00
C ILE A 71 -2.43 10.81 -7.59
N ASN A 72 -3.60 10.54 -7.00
CA ASN A 72 -3.68 10.03 -5.63
C ASN A 72 -3.04 8.63 -5.50
N ALA A 73 -3.43 7.71 -6.39
CA ALA A 73 -2.92 6.35 -6.45
C ALA A 73 -1.41 6.32 -6.74
N THR A 74 -0.87 7.22 -7.56
CA THR A 74 0.59 7.31 -7.74
C THR A 74 1.31 7.76 -6.46
N VAL A 75 0.76 8.73 -5.71
CA VAL A 75 1.37 9.21 -4.46
C VAL A 75 1.35 8.14 -3.38
N ILE A 76 0.19 7.54 -3.10
CA ILE A 76 0.11 6.40 -2.15
C ILE A 76 0.89 5.19 -2.68
N GLY A 77 0.95 5.05 -4.01
CA GLY A 77 1.78 4.12 -4.77
C GLY A 77 3.23 4.14 -4.30
N MET A 78 3.82 5.34 -4.30
CA MET A 78 5.21 5.58 -3.91
C MET A 78 5.41 5.27 -2.42
N PHE A 79 4.44 5.60 -1.56
CA PHE A 79 4.51 5.27 -0.14
C PHE A 79 4.66 3.77 0.08
N LEU A 80 3.70 3.02 -0.44
CA LEU A 80 3.55 1.60 -0.20
C LEU A 80 4.68 0.85 -0.92
N GLY A 81 5.14 1.35 -2.07
CA GLY A 81 6.34 0.83 -2.72
C GLY A 81 7.60 1.01 -1.87
N MET A 82 7.77 2.17 -1.23
CA MET A 82 8.88 2.43 -0.29
C MET A 82 8.75 1.56 0.98
N LEU A 83 7.54 1.42 1.50
CA LEU A 83 7.20 0.58 2.65
C LEU A 83 7.55 -0.89 2.37
N TYR A 84 7.11 -1.41 1.23
CA TYR A 84 7.42 -2.76 0.79
C TYR A 84 8.92 -2.95 0.60
N TYR A 85 9.61 -2.02 -0.07
CA TYR A 85 11.05 -2.11 -0.28
C TYR A 85 11.85 -2.21 1.04
N LYS A 86 11.39 -1.54 2.11
CA LYS A 86 12.06 -1.55 3.42
C LYS A 86 11.69 -2.74 4.29
N THR A 87 10.44 -3.16 4.25
CA THR A 87 9.89 -4.17 5.19
C THR A 87 9.79 -5.56 4.59
N ARG A 88 9.73 -5.64 3.26
CA ARG A 88 9.40 -6.86 2.50
C ARG A 88 8.10 -7.52 2.95
N SER A 89 7.20 -6.77 3.58
CA SER A 89 5.93 -7.27 4.10
C SER A 89 4.77 -6.82 3.22
N LEU A 90 4.18 -7.77 2.51
CA LEU A 90 2.97 -7.54 1.72
C LEU A 90 1.76 -7.29 2.62
N ALA A 91 1.65 -8.04 3.73
CA ALA A 91 0.57 -7.89 4.70
C ALA A 91 0.52 -6.46 5.28
N LEU A 92 1.67 -5.86 5.56
CA LEU A 92 1.72 -4.49 6.06
C LEU A 92 1.22 -3.49 4.99
N CYS A 93 1.60 -3.68 3.73
CA CYS A 93 1.13 -2.83 2.63
C CYS A 93 -0.39 -2.95 2.44
N ILE A 94 -0.92 -4.18 2.51
CA ILE A 94 -2.35 -4.46 2.41
C ILE A 94 -3.10 -3.73 3.51
N VAL A 95 -2.70 -3.89 4.78
CA VAL A 95 -3.38 -3.24 5.92
C VAL A 95 -3.37 -1.71 5.79
N VAL A 96 -2.21 -1.13 5.45
CA VAL A 96 -2.10 0.33 5.27
C VAL A 96 -2.98 0.81 4.12
N HIS A 97 -3.06 0.06 3.03
CA HIS A 97 -3.91 0.41 1.89
C HIS A 97 -5.40 0.26 2.21
N MET A 98 -5.82 -0.79 2.90
CA MET A 98 -7.20 -0.94 3.39
C MET A 98 -7.60 0.24 4.29
N LEU A 99 -6.71 0.66 5.20
CA LEU A 99 -6.95 1.82 6.05
C LEU A 99 -7.09 3.12 5.23
N ASN A 100 -6.24 3.31 4.23
CA ASN A 100 -6.34 4.46 3.33
C ASN A 100 -7.69 4.49 2.60
N ASN A 101 -8.14 3.34 2.05
CA ASN A 101 -9.43 3.24 1.37
C ASN A 101 -10.61 3.40 2.33
N ALA A 102 -10.51 2.87 3.56
CA ALA A 102 -11.52 3.07 4.58
C ALA A 102 -11.68 4.57 4.92
N ILE A 103 -10.57 5.28 5.15
CA ILE A 103 -10.59 6.73 5.44
C ILE A 103 -11.17 7.51 4.25
N ALA A 104 -10.76 7.17 3.02
CA ALA A 104 -11.29 7.80 1.82
C ALA A 104 -12.81 7.55 1.65
N SER A 105 -13.28 6.34 1.95
CA SER A 105 -14.69 5.96 1.83
C SER A 105 -15.63 6.68 2.81
N LEU A 106 -15.09 7.15 3.94
CA LEU A 106 -15.83 7.97 4.92
C LEU A 106 -16.13 9.39 4.41
N GLY A 107 -15.66 9.76 3.21
CA GLY A 107 -16.04 11.01 2.56
C GLY A 107 -15.51 12.26 3.27
N ILE A 108 -14.42 12.15 4.04
CA ILE A 108 -13.76 13.30 4.65
C ILE A 108 -13.26 14.19 3.51
N GLN A 109 -13.96 15.30 3.25
CA GLN A 109 -13.55 16.27 2.23
C GLN A 109 -12.26 16.95 2.69
N LEU A 110 -11.13 16.50 2.12
CA LEU A 110 -9.84 17.09 2.35
C LEU A 110 -9.79 18.44 1.62
N ASN A 111 -9.92 19.54 2.36
CA ASN A 111 -9.54 20.85 1.85
C ASN A 111 -8.01 20.90 1.67
N ALA A 112 -7.49 21.91 0.95
CA ALA A 112 -6.05 22.01 0.66
C ALA A 112 -5.18 21.95 1.93
N ILE A 113 -5.70 22.47 3.04
CA ILE A 113 -5.07 22.40 4.36
C ILE A 113 -4.96 20.95 4.84
N SER A 114 -6.04 20.16 4.77
CA SER A 114 -6.03 18.74 5.14
C SER A 114 -5.09 17.91 4.24
N PHE A 115 -4.91 18.27 2.97
CA PHE A 115 -3.92 17.64 2.08
C PHE A 115 -2.48 17.89 2.56
N PHE A 116 -2.13 19.15 2.85
CA PHE A 116 -0.79 19.48 3.34
C PHE A 116 -0.51 18.88 4.73
N ILE A 117 -1.49 18.88 5.62
CA ILE A 117 -1.40 18.20 6.92
C ILE A 117 -1.18 16.70 6.72
N GLY A 118 -1.94 16.06 5.82
CA GLY A 118 -1.77 14.65 5.47
C GLY A 118 -0.36 14.35 4.95
N ALA A 119 0.15 15.17 4.03
CA ALA A 119 1.51 15.03 3.50
C ALA A 119 2.59 15.19 4.58
N ILE A 120 2.43 16.13 5.51
CA ILE A 120 3.36 16.34 6.63
C ILE A 120 3.33 15.14 7.59
N ILE A 121 2.13 14.71 8.01
CA ILE A 121 1.96 13.53 8.87
C ILE A 121 2.60 12.32 8.21
N PHE A 122 2.33 12.10 6.94
CA PHE A 122 2.89 11.01 6.17
C PHE A 122 4.42 11.02 6.11
N ILE A 123 5.04 12.19 5.89
CA ILE A 123 6.50 12.33 5.90
C ILE A 123 7.07 12.02 7.29
N ILE A 124 6.44 12.55 8.35
CA ILE A 124 6.84 12.32 9.74
C ILE A 124 6.70 10.84 10.10
N SER A 125 5.54 10.22 9.81
CA SER A 125 5.28 8.80 10.00
C SER A 125 6.28 7.96 9.21
N GLY A 126 6.64 8.35 7.98
CA GLY A 126 7.70 7.71 7.20
C GLY A 126 9.06 7.77 7.88
N ILE A 127 9.44 8.90 8.47
CA ILE A 127 10.70 9.06 9.23
C ILE A 127 10.68 8.20 10.50
N PHE A 128 9.60 8.24 11.27
CA PHE A 128 9.44 7.44 12.49
C PHE A 128 9.43 5.95 12.17
N PHE A 129 8.75 5.54 11.12
CA PHE A 129 8.73 4.17 10.65
C PHE A 129 10.11 3.70 10.19
N GLN A 130 10.85 4.57 9.47
CA GLN A 130 12.26 4.30 9.15
C GLN A 130 13.13 4.16 10.40
N ARG A 131 12.87 4.94 11.45
CA ARG A 131 13.58 4.83 12.73
C ARG A 131 13.25 3.53 13.44
N TYR A 132 11.97 3.17 13.52
CA TYR A 132 11.50 1.91 14.09
C TYR A 132 12.11 0.68 13.39
N ILE A 133 12.16 0.68 12.06
CA ILE A 133 12.80 -0.40 11.29
C ILE A 133 14.31 -0.47 11.56
N ARG A 134 14.99 0.66 11.75
CA ARG A 134 16.42 0.65 12.14
C ARG A 134 16.61 0.10 13.54
N GLU A 135 15.74 0.46 14.48
CA GLU A 135 15.80 -0.04 15.86
C GLU A 135 15.64 -1.57 15.90
N LEU A 136 14.70 -2.14 15.12
CA LEU A 136 14.56 -3.60 15.01
C LEU A 136 15.84 -4.28 14.47
N LYS A 137 16.45 -3.74 13.40
CA LYS A 137 17.70 -4.28 12.87
C LYS A 137 18.87 -4.18 13.85
N CYS A 138 18.96 -3.10 14.62
CA CYS A 138 19.99 -2.95 15.66
C CYS A 138 19.80 -3.94 16.80
N VAL A 139 18.55 -4.27 17.17
CA VAL A 139 18.24 -5.27 18.20
C VAL A 139 18.69 -6.66 17.75
N ASP A 140 18.40 -7.07 16.51
CA ASP A 140 18.79 -8.38 15.98
C ASP A 140 20.32 -8.57 15.97
N ILE A 141 21.08 -7.57 15.50
CA ILE A 141 22.56 -7.62 15.45
C ILE A 141 23.16 -7.79 16.85
N ASN A 142 22.68 -7.03 17.83
CA ASN A 142 23.17 -7.11 19.21
C ASN A 142 22.87 -8.47 19.87
N PHE A 143 21.77 -9.12 19.46
CA PHE A 143 21.40 -10.43 19.97
C PHE A 143 22.30 -11.53 19.40
N GLU A 144 22.64 -11.46 18.10
CA GLU A 144 23.63 -12.34 17.47
C GLU A 144 25.01 -12.21 18.13
N GLU A 145 25.54 -10.99 18.31
CA GLU A 145 26.84 -10.76 18.96
C GLU A 145 26.91 -11.33 20.38
N LYS A 146 25.86 -11.14 21.19
CA LYS A 146 25.79 -11.72 22.54
C LYS A 146 25.77 -13.24 22.53
N SER A 147 25.07 -13.85 21.56
CA SER A 147 24.99 -15.32 21.46
C SER A 147 26.31 -15.97 21.04
N ILE A 148 27.14 -15.25 20.27
CA ILE A 148 28.46 -15.69 19.85
C ILE A 148 29.47 -15.53 21.00
N SER A 149 29.43 -14.39 21.70
CA SER A 149 30.31 -14.13 22.84
C SER A 149 30.07 -15.06 24.04
N SER A 150 28.88 -15.62 24.22
CA SER A 150 28.58 -16.53 25.34
C SER A 150 28.97 -17.99 25.07
N LYS A 151 29.44 -18.31 23.86
CA LYS A 151 29.86 -19.66 23.45
C LYS A 151 31.39 -19.82 23.32
N GLY A 152 32.15 -18.74 23.55
CA GLY A 152 33.62 -18.70 23.48
C GLY A 152 34.30 -18.72 24.84
#